data_AF-A0A947G0Y0-F1
#
_entry.id   AF-A0A947G0Y0-F1
#
_cell.length_a   1.000
_cell.length_b   1.000
_cell.length_c   1.000
_cell.angle_alpha   90.00
_cell.angle_beta   90.00
_cell.angle_gamma   90.00
#
_symmetry.space_group_name_H-M   'P 1'
#
loop_
_entity.id
_entity.type
_entity.pdbx_description
1 polymer ?
#
loop_
_entity_poly.entity_id
_entity_poly.type
_entity_poly.pdbx_seq_one_letter_code
_entity_poly.pdbx_strand_id
1 'polypeptide(L)'
;RDEAAKGALRNRYIGFVYQFHHLLPEFTALENVAMPLLIAGQKPTHAKEQAHSLIAAVNLSNRAEHKPGELSGGEKQRIALARALITRPDCVLADEPTGNLDHRTAEATLDLMMQLNSDFKTSFVVVTHDQTLAAKMHRTLVLESGALVAP
;
A
#
# COMPACT_ATOMS: atom_id res chain seq x y z
N ARG A 1 22.10 2.07 -18.72
CA ARG A 1 20.79 2.31 -18.06
C ARG A 1 21.10 2.68 -16.63
N ASP A 2 20.75 3.90 -16.19
CA ASP A 2 21.08 4.40 -14.86
C ASP A 2 20.06 3.90 -13.83
N GLU A 3 20.49 3.01 -12.93
CA GLU A 3 19.64 2.44 -11.88
C GLU A 3 19.21 3.49 -10.84
N ALA A 4 20.02 4.52 -10.61
CA ALA A 4 19.67 5.59 -9.68
C ALA A 4 18.49 6.42 -10.24
N ALA A 5 18.54 6.74 -11.53
CA ALA A 5 17.44 7.42 -12.22
C ALA A 5 16.13 6.62 -12.19
N LYS A 6 16.19 5.29 -12.38
CA LYS A 6 15.01 4.42 -12.26
C LYS A 6 14.47 4.39 -10.83
N GLY A 7 15.35 4.32 -9.83
CA GLY A 7 14.98 4.35 -8.42
C GLY A 7 14.24 5.64 -8.05
N ALA A 8 14.72 6.78 -8.52
CA ALA A 8 14.09 8.09 -8.30
C ALA A 8 12.68 8.16 -8.93
N LEU A 9 12.52 7.67 -10.17
CA LEU A 9 11.21 7.60 -10.83
C LEU A 9 10.24 6.70 -10.05
N ARG A 10 10.70 5.50 -9.66
CA ARG A 10 9.89 4.55 -8.91
C ARG A 10 9.41 5.14 -7.58
N ASN A 11 10.31 5.73 -6.80
CA ASN A 11 9.98 6.34 -5.50
C ASN A 11 8.98 7.49 -5.62
N ARG A 12 8.90 8.15 -6.78
CA ARG A 12 7.97 9.24 -7.02
C ARG A 12 6.61 8.77 -7.53
N TYR A 13 6.60 7.82 -8.47
CA TYR A 13 5.40 7.51 -9.26
C TYR A 13 4.76 6.16 -8.93
N ILE A 14 5.46 5.27 -8.22
CA ILE A 14 5.00 3.89 -7.99
C ILE A 14 5.06 3.54 -6.50
N GLY A 15 3.89 3.24 -5.93
CA GLY A 15 3.76 2.62 -4.60
C GLY A 15 3.75 1.10 -4.69
N PHE A 16 4.17 0.42 -3.63
CA PHE A 16 4.19 -1.04 -3.54
C PHE A 16 3.51 -1.54 -2.28
N VAL A 17 2.66 -2.55 -2.45
CA VAL A 17 2.05 -3.35 -1.38
C VAL A 17 2.32 -4.81 -1.68
N TYR A 18 2.79 -5.57 -0.69
CA TYR A 18 3.11 -6.99 -0.84
C TYR A 18 2.31 -7.81 0.16
N GLN A 19 2.17 -9.11 -0.09
CA GLN A 19 1.57 -10.07 0.84
C GLN A 19 2.26 -10.09 2.22
N PHE A 20 3.59 -9.92 2.21
CA PHE A 20 4.34 -9.60 3.42
C PHE A 20 4.48 -8.08 3.54
N HIS A 21 3.90 -7.51 4.58
CA HIS A 21 3.85 -6.06 4.81
C HIS A 21 5.18 -5.31 4.68
N HIS A 22 6.32 -6.01 4.90
CA HIS A 22 7.68 -5.46 4.88
C HIS A 22 7.82 -4.15 5.66
N LEU A 23 7.09 -4.02 6.78
CA LEU A 23 7.27 -2.92 7.72
C LEU A 23 8.60 -3.13 8.45
N LEU A 24 9.34 -2.05 8.65
CA LEU A 24 10.59 -2.05 9.39
C LEU A 24 10.26 -2.21 10.89
N PRO A 25 10.67 -3.33 11.54
CA PRO A 25 10.20 -3.68 12.88
C PRO A 25 10.71 -2.75 13.98
N GLU A 26 11.81 -2.03 13.75
CA GLU A 26 12.39 -1.08 14.70
C GLU A 26 11.61 0.23 14.77
N PHE A 27 10.81 0.53 13.76
CA PHE A 27 10.13 1.81 13.55
C PHE A 27 8.64 1.71 13.89
N THR A 28 8.05 2.81 14.34
CA THR A 28 6.59 2.88 14.55
C THR A 28 5.82 2.85 13.24
N ALA A 29 4.50 2.69 13.30
CA ALA A 29 3.63 2.80 12.13
C ALA A 29 3.77 4.18 11.45
N LEU A 30 3.85 5.25 12.24
CA LEU A 30 4.07 6.62 11.75
C LEU A 30 5.38 6.74 10.98
N GLU A 31 6.46 6.21 11.54
CA GLU A 31 7.79 6.26 10.92
C GLU A 31 7.85 5.41 9.64
N ASN A 32 7.25 4.22 9.66
CA ASN A 32 7.12 3.37 8.47
C ASN A 32 6.38 4.08 7.33
N VAL A 33 5.28 4.77 7.64
CA VAL A 33 4.49 5.50 6.65
C VAL A 33 5.22 6.75 6.17
N ALA A 34 5.92 7.48 7.04
CA ALA A 34 6.68 8.68 6.69
C ALA A 34 7.94 8.40 5.84
N MET A 35 8.48 7.18 5.90
CA MET A 35 9.80 6.83 5.35
C MET A 35 10.00 7.21 3.86
N PRO A 36 9.04 6.98 2.94
CA PRO A 36 9.22 7.34 1.53
C PRO A 36 9.45 8.84 1.31
N LEU A 37 8.76 9.71 2.06
CA LEU A 37 8.95 11.16 1.97
C LEU A 37 10.31 11.58 2.53
N LEU A 38 10.76 10.94 3.62
CA LEU A 38 12.08 11.19 4.21
C LEU A 38 13.20 10.80 3.24
N ILE A 39 13.08 9.65 2.56
CA ILE A 39 14.01 9.21 1.51
C ILE A 39 14.02 10.20 0.34
N ALA A 40 12.87 10.81 0.02
CA ALA A 40 12.75 11.88 -0.98
C ALA A 40 13.32 13.24 -0.53
N GLY A 41 13.91 13.32 0.67
CA GLY A 41 14.52 14.55 1.19
C GLY A 41 13.55 15.57 1.79
N GLN A 42 12.29 15.17 2.04
CA GLN A 42 11.30 16.05 2.69
C GLN A 42 11.66 16.29 4.16
N LYS A 43 11.23 17.44 4.70
CA LYS A 43 11.44 17.78 6.11
C LYS A 43 10.73 16.76 7.02
N PRO A 44 11.37 16.30 8.13
CA PRO A 44 10.77 15.31 9.00
C PRO A 44 9.40 15.69 9.60
N THR A 45 9.21 16.97 9.94
CA THR A 45 7.93 17.47 10.46
C THR A 45 6.82 17.30 9.43
N HIS A 46 7.06 17.73 8.19
CA HIS A 46 6.11 17.60 7.09
C HIS A 46 5.80 16.13 6.76
N ALA A 47 6.83 15.27 6.72
CA ALA A 47 6.64 13.85 6.47
C ALA A 47 5.77 13.17 7.54
N LYS A 48 5.98 13.50 8.82
CA LYS A 48 5.17 12.99 9.94
C LYS A 48 3.74 13.52 9.90
N GLU A 49 3.53 14.79 9.57
CA GLU A 49 2.18 15.35 9.40
C GLU A 49 1.38 14.63 8.31
N GLN A 50 1.97 14.43 7.13
CA GLN A 50 1.34 13.68 6.04
C GLN A 50 1.08 12.22 6.44
N ALA A 51 2.03 11.59 7.13
CA ALA A 51 1.87 10.22 7.61
C ALA A 51 0.72 10.09 8.62
N HIS A 52 0.56 11.04 9.55
CA HIS A 52 -0.57 11.05 10.48
C HIS A 52 -1.91 11.16 9.75
N SER A 53 -2.04 12.08 8.79
CA SER A 53 -3.27 12.23 8.02
C SER A 53 -3.64 10.94 7.27
N LEU A 54 -2.64 10.26 6.71
CA LEU A 54 -2.88 9.03 5.95
C LEU A 54 -3.15 7.81 6.85
N ILE A 55 -2.50 7.73 8.02
CA ILE A 55 -2.80 6.74 9.05
C ILE A 55 -4.24 6.90 9.56
N ALA A 56 -4.70 8.15 9.69
CA ALA A 56 -6.10 8.43 10.03
C ALA A 56 -7.06 7.97 8.93
N ALA A 57 -6.73 8.21 7.65
CA ALA A 57 -7.55 7.76 6.52
C ALA A 57 -7.69 6.23 6.44
N VAL A 58 -6.71 5.48 6.95
CA VAL A 58 -6.78 4.01 7.06
C VAL A 58 -7.32 3.50 8.40
N ASN A 59 -7.96 4.38 9.19
CA ASN A 59 -8.59 4.11 10.48
C ASN A 59 -7.63 3.58 11.55
N LEU A 60 -6.40 4.11 11.61
CA LEU A 60 -5.35 3.66 12.52
C LEU A 60 -4.69 4.78 13.34
N SER A 61 -5.37 5.91 13.55
CA SER A 61 -4.83 7.05 14.31
C SER A 61 -4.29 6.66 15.69
N ASN A 62 -5.00 5.79 16.41
CA ASN A 62 -4.61 5.29 17.74
C ASN A 62 -3.44 4.29 17.70
N ARG A 63 -3.03 3.86 16.51
CA ARG A 63 -1.93 2.90 16.28
C ARG A 63 -0.66 3.55 15.74
N ALA A 64 -0.65 4.86 15.52
CA ALA A 64 0.48 5.56 14.89
C ALA A 64 1.84 5.31 15.59
N GLU A 65 1.86 5.25 16.92
CA GLU A 65 3.08 5.04 17.71
C GLU A 65 3.41 3.55 17.97
N HIS A 66 2.57 2.63 17.54
CA HIS A 66 2.82 1.20 17.74
C HIS A 66 3.87 0.70 16.74
N LYS A 67 4.75 -0.19 17.20
CA LYS A 67 5.66 -0.94 16.34
C LYS A 67 4.91 -2.06 15.61
N PRO A 68 5.42 -2.55 14.47
CA PRO A 68 4.79 -3.64 13.74
C PRO A 68 4.49 -4.87 14.59
N GLY A 69 5.33 -5.21 15.57
CA GLY A 69 5.07 -6.35 16.47
C GLY A 69 3.76 -6.25 17.27
N GLU A 70 3.25 -5.04 17.47
CA GLU A 70 2.05 -4.73 18.26
C GLU A 70 0.78 -4.59 17.40
N LEU A 71 0.92 -4.74 16.08
CA LEU A 71 -0.18 -4.64 15.10
C LEU A 71 -0.64 -6.03 14.66
N SER A 72 -1.95 -6.20 14.51
CA SER A 72 -2.54 -7.35 13.82
C SER A 72 -2.14 -7.38 12.33
N GLY A 73 -2.34 -8.52 11.66
CA GLY A 73 -2.06 -8.66 10.23
C GLY A 73 -2.79 -7.59 9.39
N GLY A 74 -4.09 -7.42 9.62
CA GLY A 74 -4.87 -6.39 8.92
C GLY A 74 -4.41 -4.97 9.18
N GLU A 75 -4.03 -4.65 10.42
CA GLU A 75 -3.46 -3.34 10.76
C GLU A 75 -2.14 -3.11 10.01
N LYS A 76 -1.24 -4.10 9.99
CA LYS A 76 0.02 -4.02 9.22
C LYS A 76 -0.24 -3.78 7.73
N GLN A 77 -1.26 -4.41 7.16
CA GLN A 77 -1.62 -4.23 5.74
C GLN A 77 -2.11 -2.83 5.44
N ARG A 78 -2.98 -2.29 6.30
CA ARG A 78 -3.43 -0.90 6.18
C ARG A 78 -2.28 0.11 6.34
N ILE A 79 -1.33 -0.16 7.24
CA ILE A 79 -0.10 0.66 7.35
C ILE A 79 0.77 0.56 6.11
N ALA A 80 0.94 -0.64 5.54
CA ALA A 80 1.68 -0.82 4.29
C ALA A 80 1.02 -0.09 3.11
N LEU A 81 -0.31 -0.09 3.05
CA LEU A 81 -1.10 0.67 2.07
C LEU A 81 -0.91 2.17 2.24
N ALA A 82 -0.99 2.68 3.48
CA ALA A 82 -0.69 4.08 3.78
C ALA A 82 0.73 4.46 3.33
N ARG A 83 1.73 3.63 3.65
CA ARG A 83 3.12 3.85 3.19
C ARG A 83 3.22 3.89 1.66
N ALA A 84 2.51 3.03 0.95
CA ALA A 84 2.51 3.01 -0.51
C ALA A 84 1.90 4.27 -1.13
N LEU A 85 0.95 4.91 -0.44
CA LEU A 85 0.19 6.07 -0.93
C LEU A 85 0.75 7.42 -0.48
N ILE A 86 1.68 7.47 0.47
CA ILE A 86 2.12 8.75 1.07
C ILE A 86 2.76 9.71 0.05
N THR A 87 3.42 9.18 -0.98
CA THR A 87 4.01 9.99 -2.06
C THR A 87 2.96 10.44 -3.09
N ARG A 88 1.70 10.04 -2.92
CA ARG A 88 0.60 10.18 -3.89
C ARG A 88 1.02 9.68 -5.27
N PRO A 89 1.43 8.40 -5.38
CA PRO A 89 1.91 7.87 -6.65
C PRO A 89 0.78 7.82 -7.68
N ASP A 90 1.15 7.85 -8.95
CA ASP A 90 0.22 7.65 -10.06
C ASP A 90 -0.31 6.21 -10.08
N CYS A 91 0.50 5.26 -9.61
CA CYS A 91 0.16 3.85 -9.57
C CYS A 91 0.64 3.14 -8.29
N VAL A 92 -0.20 2.27 -7.74
CA VAL A 92 0.18 1.30 -6.70
C VAL A 92 0.15 -0.11 -7.30
N LEU A 93 1.25 -0.82 -7.17
CA LEU A 93 1.36 -2.24 -7.48
C LEU A 93 1.12 -3.04 -6.19
N ALA A 94 0.12 -3.91 -6.19
CA ALA A 94 -0.25 -4.72 -5.05
C ALA A 94 -0.12 -6.21 -5.39
N ASP A 95 0.81 -6.90 -4.74
CA ASP A 95 1.04 -8.33 -4.91
C ASP A 95 0.39 -9.10 -3.75
N GLU A 96 -0.72 -9.79 -4.04
CA GLU A 96 -1.53 -10.56 -3.08
C GLU A 96 -1.82 -9.79 -1.78
N PRO A 97 -2.43 -8.59 -1.85
CA PRO A 97 -2.55 -7.68 -0.71
C PRO A 97 -3.46 -8.20 0.41
N THR A 98 -4.19 -9.28 0.19
CA THR A 98 -5.12 -9.87 1.17
C THR A 98 -4.78 -11.32 1.53
N GLY A 99 -3.75 -11.93 0.93
CA GLY A 99 -3.50 -13.38 1.02
C GLY A 99 -3.20 -13.91 2.42
N ASN A 100 -2.79 -13.05 3.36
CA ASN A 100 -2.48 -13.41 4.75
C ASN A 100 -3.56 -12.95 5.75
N LEU A 101 -4.73 -12.51 5.27
CA LEU A 101 -5.80 -11.96 6.09
C LEU A 101 -6.99 -12.93 6.15
N ASP A 102 -7.73 -12.91 7.26
CA ASP A 102 -9.04 -13.56 7.29
C ASP A 102 -10.02 -12.82 6.36
N HIS A 103 -11.06 -13.52 5.91
CA HIS A 103 -12.02 -13.01 4.93
C HIS A 103 -12.60 -11.63 5.29
N ARG A 104 -12.96 -11.39 6.55
CA ARG A 104 -13.58 -10.11 6.95
C ARG A 104 -12.56 -8.97 6.89
N THR A 105 -11.34 -9.23 7.35
CA THR A 105 -10.25 -8.24 7.30
C THR A 105 -9.79 -7.97 5.87
N ALA A 106 -9.77 -8.99 5.01
CA ALA A 106 -9.47 -8.86 3.58
C ALA A 106 -10.48 -7.94 2.88
N GLU A 107 -11.78 -8.18 3.10
CA GLU A 107 -12.85 -7.37 2.52
C GLU A 107 -12.78 -5.91 2.98
N ALA A 108 -12.62 -5.66 4.29
CA ALA A 108 -12.48 -4.30 4.80
C ALA A 108 -11.24 -3.57 4.25
N THR A 109 -10.14 -4.30 4.04
CA THR A 109 -8.91 -3.73 3.45
C THR A 109 -9.11 -3.40 1.97
N LEU A 110 -9.82 -4.26 1.24
CA LEU A 110 -10.15 -4.04 -0.17
C LEU A 110 -11.07 -2.83 -0.35
N ASP A 111 -12.14 -2.72 0.44
CA ASP A 111 -13.06 -1.59 0.37
C ASP A 111 -12.32 -0.27 0.67
N LEU A 112 -11.40 -0.29 1.63
CA LEU A 112 -10.51 0.84 1.90
C LEU A 112 -9.59 1.16 0.70
N MET A 113 -9.01 0.15 0.04
CA MET A 113 -8.20 0.38 -1.17
C MET A 113 -9.04 1.04 -2.28
N MET A 114 -10.28 0.61 -2.49
CA MET A 114 -11.18 1.19 -3.49
C MET A 114 -11.56 2.64 -3.13
N GLN A 115 -11.81 2.92 -1.86
CA GLN A 115 -12.07 4.29 -1.39
C GLN A 115 -10.85 5.21 -1.66
N LEU A 116 -9.65 4.75 -1.29
CA LEU A 116 -8.42 5.52 -1.49
C LEU A 116 -8.07 5.70 -2.97
N ASN A 117 -8.38 4.73 -3.83
CA ASN A 117 -8.29 4.87 -5.29
C ASN A 117 -9.11 6.06 -5.77
N SER A 118 -10.38 6.16 -5.35
CA SER A 118 -11.27 7.25 -5.71
C SER A 118 -10.78 8.60 -5.17
N ASP A 119 -10.38 8.66 -3.90
CA ASP A 119 -10.00 9.90 -3.23
C ASP A 119 -8.68 10.48 -3.75
N PHE A 120 -7.68 9.62 -3.99
CA PHE A 120 -6.35 10.05 -4.44
C PHE A 120 -6.17 10.01 -5.96
N LYS A 121 -7.13 9.45 -6.71
CA LYS A 121 -7.03 9.22 -8.16
C LYS A 121 -5.80 8.40 -8.56
N THR A 122 -5.36 7.51 -7.68
CA THR A 122 -4.23 6.61 -7.89
C THR A 122 -4.71 5.32 -8.56
N SER A 123 -4.02 4.88 -9.61
CA SER A 123 -4.34 3.61 -10.27
C SER A 123 -3.83 2.42 -9.45
N PHE A 124 -4.62 1.36 -9.32
CA PHE A 124 -4.17 0.12 -8.66
C PHE A 124 -4.03 -0.99 -9.68
N VAL A 125 -2.88 -1.68 -9.66
CA VAL A 125 -2.65 -2.93 -10.38
C VAL A 125 -2.45 -4.00 -9.33
N VAL A 126 -3.40 -4.93 -9.24
CA VAL A 126 -3.43 -5.96 -8.20
C VAL A 126 -3.23 -7.33 -8.83
N VAL A 127 -2.29 -8.09 -8.28
CA VAL A 127 -2.14 -9.52 -8.55
C VAL A 127 -2.86 -10.28 -7.43
N THR A 128 -3.76 -11.18 -7.79
CA THR A 128 -4.46 -12.01 -6.82
C THR A 128 -4.93 -13.34 -7.40
N HIS A 129 -5.03 -14.36 -6.54
CA HIS A 129 -5.78 -15.60 -6.79
C HIS A 129 -7.23 -15.54 -6.28
N ASP A 130 -7.62 -14.51 -5.53
CA ASP A 130 -8.99 -14.33 -5.03
C ASP A 130 -9.90 -13.76 -6.12
N GLN A 131 -10.77 -14.62 -6.66
CA GLN A 131 -11.74 -14.23 -7.68
C GLN A 131 -12.76 -13.20 -7.18
N THR A 132 -13.06 -13.18 -5.88
CA THR A 132 -13.97 -12.21 -5.27
C THR A 132 -13.36 -10.82 -5.29
N LEU A 133 -12.05 -10.73 -5.00
CA LEU A 133 -11.30 -9.48 -5.11
C LEU A 133 -11.20 -9.01 -6.56
N ALA A 134 -10.86 -9.93 -7.48
CA ALA A 134 -10.78 -9.62 -8.90
C ALA A 134 -12.12 -9.09 -9.47
N ALA A 135 -13.25 -9.67 -9.05
CA ALA A 135 -14.58 -9.25 -9.49
C ALA A 135 -14.97 -7.82 -9.06
N LYS A 136 -14.35 -7.27 -8.01
CA LYS A 136 -14.55 -5.89 -7.57
C LYS A 136 -13.72 -4.86 -8.37
N MET A 137 -12.78 -5.32 -9.22
CA MET A 137 -11.92 -4.43 -10.01
C MET A 137 -12.60 -3.96 -11.29
N HIS A 138 -12.20 -2.78 -11.78
CA HIS A 138 -12.71 -2.22 -13.05
C HIS A 138 -12.38 -3.08 -14.27
N ARG A 139 -11.25 -3.81 -14.23
CA ARG A 139 -10.78 -4.67 -15.30
C ARG A 139 -9.99 -5.83 -14.70
N THR A 140 -10.32 -7.03 -15.16
CA THR A 140 -9.62 -8.27 -14.80
C THR A 140 -8.86 -8.79 -16.01
N LEU A 141 -7.63 -9.24 -15.77
CA LEU A 141 -6.78 -9.90 -16.76
C LEU A 141 -6.32 -11.22 -16.18
N VAL A 142 -6.33 -12.27 -16.99
CA VAL A 142 -5.89 -13.61 -16.58
C VAL A 142 -4.53 -13.88 -17.20
N LEU A 143 -3.60 -14.39 -16.40
CA LEU A 143 -2.26 -14.77 -16.85
C LEU A 143 -2.14 -16.30 -16.81
N GLU A 144 -2.00 -16.92 -17.98
CA GLU A 144 -1.84 -18.37 -18.13
C GLU A 144 -0.53 -18.68 -18.85
N SER A 145 0.29 -19.54 -18.26
CA SER A 145 1.59 -19.98 -18.82
C SER A 145 2.48 -18.83 -19.32
N GLY A 146 2.44 -17.67 -18.63
CA GLY A 146 3.22 -16.48 -18.98
C GLY A 146 2.62 -15.57 -20.06
N ALA A 147 1.41 -15.87 -20.55
CA ALA A 147 0.69 -15.05 -21.51
C ALA A 147 -0.61 -14.49 -20.92
N LEU A 148 -0.94 -13.24 -21.24
CA LEU A 148 -2.24 -12.67 -20.90
C LEU A 148 -3.30 -13.24 -21.82
N VAL A 149 -4.32 -13.87 -21.25
CA VAL A 149 -5.47 -14.39 -21.97
C VAL A 149 -6.66 -13.43 -21.79
N ALA A 150 -7.53 -13.36 -22.81
CA ALA A 150 -8.78 -12.63 -22.67
C ALA A 150 -9.66 -13.35 -21.63
N PRO A 151 -10.30 -12.62 -20.71
CA PRO A 151 -11.25 -13.22 -19.78
C PRO A 151 -12.47 -13.81 -20.50
#